data_AF-A0ABD1NGT1-F1
#
_entry.id   AF-A0ABD1NGT1-F1
#
_cell.length_a   1.000
_cell.length_b   1.000
_cell.length_c   1.000
_cell.angle_alpha   90.00
_cell.angle_beta   90.00
_cell.angle_gamma   90.00
#
_symmetry.space_group_name_H-M   'P 1'
#
loop_
_entity.id
_entity.type
_entity.pdbx_description
1 polymer ?
#
loop_
_entity_poly.entity_id
_entity_poly.type
_entity_poly.pdbx_seq_one_letter_code
_entity_poly.pdbx_strand_id
1 'polypeptide(L)'
;MESDDTDLIKMTEKLELEMLSKIRFTSANVIDLDRLFCDTFVSWCPKPIDYHNRRDLVRIFNIIAKEIYGNSDSSPVVEEYGSFVMDMFDKTSDLDLSINFNDSIEVSRKKKISTLHKFNRKLLSLERQGHVTGLQPIWSARVPIIKVTDSGTGIECDLSVDNKDGIAKSHIIHAISTIDERFSKLSFLMKSWAKANDINSPKDSTLSSLSIVSLVAFHLQTRNPPILPPFSVLLKEGDDPVSVAKVVKTYFNYGKQNQETLAMLFITLLVKLASVEKLWEKGLCVSLYEGSWILKSWKRIYAISVEDFVDRSQNVARAVIRNQVKTIYRCIHKSLDYLKQFLNCQSQGNNLMDVVFGKHTASTLEVGVASHIDENKNSLPILKNPYPPKMRRVEDDLEGKKVRIRKEKKIVQGLQRTEPLSVGWRQHSLNKTLRNTHASFAAPVSYQPPLAISSTNIKFNHGYNPGTTPHLPLNPVAFERSYNPVVQSHLVSSQSSQGFVGTGHQKAVAPNPYLPSFHSHPPQLPHNPYTERAFYNNRNYPFVDPKGFYFP
;
A
#
# COMPACT_ATOMS: atom_id res chain seq x y z
N MET A 1 35.74 -3.90 -5.90
CA MET A 1 34.57 -3.26 -5.28
C MET A 1 34.21 -2.05 -6.09
N GLU A 2 34.74 -0.84 -5.86
CA GLU A 2 34.28 0.37 -6.59
C GLU A 2 34.23 0.24 -8.13
N SER A 3 35.16 -0.48 -8.76
CA SER A 3 35.11 -0.81 -10.19
C SER A 3 33.92 -1.72 -10.55
N ASP A 4 33.79 -2.86 -9.87
CA ASP A 4 32.71 -3.84 -10.05
C ASP A 4 31.34 -3.22 -9.77
N ASP A 5 31.29 -2.34 -8.75
CA ASP A 5 30.09 -1.66 -8.30
C ASP A 5 29.61 -0.66 -9.36
N THR A 6 30.55 0.13 -9.91
CA THR A 6 30.30 1.06 -11.02
C THR A 6 29.86 0.31 -12.28
N ASP A 7 30.47 -0.84 -12.58
CA ASP A 7 30.18 -1.61 -13.79
C ASP A 7 28.81 -2.33 -13.71
N LEU A 8 28.34 -2.71 -12.53
CA LEU A 8 26.97 -3.23 -12.35
C LEU A 8 25.89 -2.14 -12.55
N ILE A 9 26.17 -0.88 -12.20
CA ILE A 9 25.27 0.25 -12.49
C ILE A 9 25.25 0.53 -14.00
N LYS A 10 26.41 0.63 -14.67
CA LYS A 10 26.48 0.75 -16.15
C LYS A 10 25.78 -0.42 -16.86
N MET A 11 25.90 -1.65 -16.35
CA MET A 11 25.20 -2.83 -16.87
C MET A 11 23.68 -2.68 -16.75
N THR A 12 23.20 -2.07 -15.67
CA THR A 12 21.77 -1.81 -15.43
C THR A 12 21.21 -0.83 -16.48
N GLU A 13 21.89 0.31 -16.68
CA GLU A 13 21.50 1.33 -17.67
C GLU A 13 21.52 0.76 -19.09
N LYS A 14 22.57 0.02 -19.45
CA LYS A 14 22.70 -0.66 -20.73
C LYS A 14 21.55 -1.65 -20.98
N LEU A 15 21.18 -2.46 -20.00
CA LEU A 15 20.08 -3.43 -20.13
C LEU A 15 18.71 -2.73 -20.25
N GLU A 16 18.50 -1.60 -19.59
CA GLU A 16 17.29 -0.79 -19.77
C GLU A 16 17.21 -0.25 -21.21
N LEU A 17 18.28 0.33 -21.74
CA LEU A 17 18.35 0.81 -23.13
C LEU A 17 18.19 -0.32 -24.17
N GLU A 18 18.82 -1.48 -23.94
CA GLU A 18 18.66 -2.68 -24.77
C GLU A 18 17.24 -3.25 -24.76
N MET A 19 16.45 -3.02 -23.71
CA MET A 19 15.03 -3.40 -23.70
C MET A 19 14.12 -2.30 -24.27
N LEU A 20 14.40 -1.02 -24.00
CA LEU A 20 13.64 0.11 -24.55
C LEU A 20 13.70 0.17 -26.07
N SER A 21 14.87 -0.08 -26.67
CA SER A 21 15.06 -0.15 -28.13
C SER A 21 14.21 -1.21 -28.85
N LYS A 22 13.61 -2.16 -28.11
CA LYS A 22 12.70 -3.19 -28.63
C LYS A 22 11.23 -2.75 -28.63
N ILE A 23 10.90 -1.56 -28.15
CA ILE A 23 9.55 -0.98 -28.14
C ILE A 23 9.47 0.17 -29.13
N ARG A 24 8.45 0.14 -30.00
CA ARG A 24 8.20 1.16 -31.02
C ARG A 24 7.11 2.12 -30.55
N PHE A 25 7.51 3.28 -30.06
CA PHE A 25 6.61 4.37 -29.67
C PHE A 25 6.18 5.17 -30.92
N THR A 26 5.19 4.67 -31.66
CA THR A 26 4.56 5.42 -32.77
C THR A 26 3.58 6.46 -32.21
N SER A 27 3.65 7.70 -32.69
CA SER A 27 2.93 8.84 -32.09
C SER A 27 1.43 8.60 -31.90
N ALA A 28 0.73 8.13 -32.95
CA ALA A 28 -0.71 7.85 -32.87
C ALA A 28 -1.06 6.78 -31.80
N ASN A 29 -0.39 5.63 -31.84
CA ASN A 29 -0.69 4.51 -30.96
C ASN A 29 -0.34 4.82 -29.49
N VAL A 30 0.65 5.69 -29.24
CA VAL A 30 0.94 6.19 -27.90
C VAL A 30 -0.14 7.15 -27.42
N ILE A 31 -0.63 8.07 -28.26
CA ILE A 31 -1.74 8.99 -27.91
C ILE A 31 -3.02 8.21 -27.58
N ASP A 32 -3.35 7.18 -28.35
CA ASP A 32 -4.55 6.38 -28.10
C ASP A 32 -4.41 5.49 -26.85
N LEU A 33 -3.22 4.94 -26.58
CA LEU A 33 -2.94 4.24 -25.32
C LEU A 33 -3.01 5.17 -24.11
N ASP A 34 -2.50 6.40 -24.25
CA ASP A 34 -2.50 7.40 -23.19
C ASP A 34 -3.91 7.86 -22.83
N ARG A 35 -4.76 8.06 -23.84
CA ARG A 35 -6.19 8.31 -23.64
C ARG A 35 -6.84 7.18 -22.85
N LEU A 36 -6.65 5.93 -23.27
CA LEU A 36 -7.19 4.76 -22.56
C LEU A 36 -6.72 4.65 -21.10
N PHE A 37 -5.46 4.99 -20.81
CA PHE A 37 -4.94 5.01 -19.44
C PHE A 37 -5.50 6.17 -18.61
N CYS A 38 -5.68 7.35 -19.20
CA CYS A 38 -6.33 8.49 -18.54
C CYS A 38 -7.82 8.22 -18.27
N ASP A 39 -8.54 7.66 -19.23
CA ASP A 39 -9.95 7.27 -19.09
C ASP A 39 -10.12 6.18 -18.01
N THR A 40 -9.21 5.20 -17.98
CA THR A 40 -9.17 4.15 -16.94
C THR A 40 -8.92 4.74 -15.55
N PHE A 41 -7.96 5.66 -15.42
CA PHE A 41 -7.72 6.39 -14.17
C PHE A 41 -8.98 7.15 -13.72
N VAL A 42 -9.54 8.03 -14.57
CA VAL A 42 -10.73 8.84 -14.25
C VAL A 42 -11.96 7.99 -13.90
N SER A 43 -12.14 6.84 -14.57
CA SER A 43 -13.24 5.90 -14.31
C SER A 43 -13.15 5.26 -12.92
N TRP A 44 -11.93 5.04 -12.41
CA TRP A 44 -11.69 4.30 -11.17
C TRP A 44 -11.26 5.17 -9.98
N CYS A 45 -10.98 6.46 -10.20
CA CYS A 45 -10.80 7.46 -9.15
C CYS A 45 -11.94 7.38 -8.10
N PRO A 46 -11.62 7.45 -6.79
CA PRO A 46 -12.63 7.52 -5.74
C PRO A 46 -13.56 8.73 -5.92
N LYS A 47 -14.87 8.50 -5.75
CA LYS A 47 -15.88 9.55 -5.80
C LYS A 47 -16.00 10.21 -4.42
N PRO A 48 -16.60 11.41 -4.28
CA PRO A 48 -16.74 12.08 -2.98
C PRO A 48 -17.37 11.23 -1.88
N ILE A 49 -18.26 10.28 -2.24
CA ILE A 49 -18.85 9.30 -1.32
C ILE A 49 -17.82 8.27 -0.79
N ASP A 50 -16.86 7.83 -1.61
CA ASP A 50 -15.80 6.89 -1.20
C ASP A 50 -14.86 7.49 -0.16
N TYR A 51 -14.63 8.81 -0.23
CA TYR A 51 -13.94 9.60 0.79
C TYR A 51 -14.80 9.83 2.04
N HIS A 52 -16.09 10.13 1.87
CA HIS A 52 -17.02 10.35 2.99
C HIS A 52 -17.13 9.10 3.85
N ASN A 53 -17.39 7.94 3.23
CA ASN A 53 -17.51 6.65 3.91
C ASN A 53 -16.25 6.31 4.72
N ARG A 54 -15.05 6.49 4.15
CA ARG A 54 -13.79 6.23 4.87
C ARG A 54 -13.56 7.19 6.03
N ARG A 55 -13.90 8.48 5.89
CA ARG A 55 -13.83 9.47 6.98
C ARG A 55 -14.84 9.16 8.09
N ASP A 56 -16.03 8.67 7.74
CA ASP A 56 -17.03 8.30 8.74
C ASP A 56 -16.64 7.02 9.49
N LEU A 57 -16.00 6.06 8.82
CA LEU A 57 -15.39 4.91 9.47
C LEU A 57 -14.28 5.32 10.46
N VAL A 58 -13.37 6.23 10.10
CA VAL A 58 -12.39 6.80 11.05
C VAL A 58 -13.10 7.41 12.27
N ARG A 59 -14.17 8.18 12.07
CA ARG A 59 -15.00 8.75 13.16
C ARG A 59 -15.61 7.64 14.04
N ILE A 60 -16.15 6.58 13.45
CA ILE A 60 -16.76 5.44 14.15
C ILE A 60 -15.69 4.67 14.96
N PHE A 61 -14.51 4.41 14.41
CA PHE A 61 -13.42 3.76 15.14
C PHE A 61 -12.88 4.61 16.30
N ASN A 62 -12.91 5.95 16.20
CA ASN A 62 -12.63 6.85 17.32
C ASN A 62 -13.72 6.81 18.40
N ILE A 63 -15.00 6.67 18.03
CA ILE A 63 -16.08 6.46 19.01
C ILE A 63 -15.88 5.11 19.73
N ILE A 64 -15.58 4.04 18.98
CA ILE A 64 -15.22 2.72 19.53
C ILE A 64 -14.03 2.81 20.50
N ALA A 65 -12.99 3.59 20.17
CA ALA A 65 -11.86 3.82 21.06
C ALA A 65 -12.30 4.45 22.40
N LYS A 66 -13.16 5.48 22.33
CA LYS A 66 -13.71 6.15 23.51
C LYS A 66 -14.63 5.26 24.36
N GLU A 67 -15.42 4.39 23.73
CA GLU A 67 -16.21 3.40 24.48
C GLU A 67 -15.36 2.35 25.22
N ILE A 68 -14.14 2.06 24.72
CA ILE A 68 -13.23 1.07 25.29
C ILE A 68 -12.30 1.66 26.38
N TYR A 69 -11.98 2.95 26.31
CA TYR A 69 -10.99 3.62 27.18
C TYR A 69 -11.55 4.78 28.02
N GLY A 70 -12.74 5.29 27.72
CA GLY A 70 -13.31 6.51 28.30
C GLY A 70 -13.23 7.71 27.35
N ASN A 71 -13.65 8.89 27.84
CA ASN A 71 -13.47 10.15 27.12
C ASN A 71 -12.51 11.05 27.91
N SER A 72 -11.22 10.78 27.77
CA SER A 72 -10.10 11.47 28.43
C SER A 72 -8.98 11.76 27.44
N ASP A 73 -8.08 12.69 27.76
CA ASP A 73 -6.90 13.02 26.93
C ASP A 73 -5.85 11.87 26.88
N SER A 74 -6.02 10.86 27.73
CA SER A 74 -5.28 9.59 27.74
C SER A 74 -5.94 8.47 26.92
N SER A 75 -7.11 8.72 26.33
CA SER A 75 -7.79 7.78 25.43
C SER A 75 -7.10 7.77 24.06
N PRO A 76 -6.89 6.59 23.43
CA PRO A 76 -6.19 6.54 22.16
C PRO A 76 -7.03 7.11 21.01
N VAL A 77 -6.36 7.81 20.10
CA VAL A 77 -6.93 8.26 18.83
C VAL A 77 -6.78 7.14 17.81
N VAL A 78 -7.74 6.98 16.89
CA VAL A 78 -7.58 6.13 15.71
C VAL A 78 -7.32 7.01 14.49
N GLU A 79 -6.16 6.86 13.87
CA GLU A 79 -5.74 7.66 12.72
C GLU A 79 -5.63 6.78 11.46
N GLU A 80 -6.06 7.32 10.32
CA GLU A 80 -5.86 6.69 9.02
C GLU A 80 -4.39 6.70 8.58
N TYR A 81 -3.98 5.72 7.76
CA TYR A 81 -2.75 5.80 6.99
C TYR A 81 -2.91 5.13 5.61
N GLY A 82 -1.79 4.79 4.97
CA GLY A 82 -1.76 3.91 3.82
C GLY A 82 -2.37 4.51 2.57
N SER A 83 -3.06 3.68 1.79
CA SER A 83 -3.55 4.06 0.46
C SER A 83 -4.51 5.26 0.46
N PHE A 84 -5.30 5.38 1.54
CA PHE A 84 -6.27 6.45 1.72
C PHE A 84 -5.60 7.81 1.99
N VAL A 85 -4.60 7.85 2.89
CA VAL A 85 -3.84 9.07 3.20
C VAL A 85 -2.93 9.50 2.04
N MET A 86 -2.38 8.55 1.28
CA MET A 86 -1.59 8.84 0.07
C MET A 86 -2.42 9.49 -1.05
N ASP A 87 -3.75 9.43 -0.97
CA ASP A 87 -4.71 9.74 -2.06
C ASP A 87 -4.47 8.89 -3.32
N MET A 88 -4.17 7.60 -3.11
CA MET A 88 -3.84 6.61 -4.14
C MET A 88 -4.65 5.32 -3.95
N PHE A 89 -5.89 5.41 -3.48
CA PHE A 89 -6.79 4.28 -3.24
C PHE A 89 -7.85 4.16 -4.35
N ASP A 90 -8.38 2.96 -4.56
CA ASP A 90 -9.57 2.71 -5.38
C ASP A 90 -10.80 2.42 -4.47
N LYS A 91 -12.02 2.44 -5.01
CA LYS A 91 -13.25 2.18 -4.22
C LYS A 91 -13.24 0.85 -3.44
N THR A 92 -12.53 -0.16 -3.95
CA THR A 92 -12.35 -1.52 -3.40
C THR A 92 -11.06 -1.68 -2.58
N SER A 93 -10.43 -0.57 -2.17
CA SER A 93 -9.24 -0.59 -1.32
C SER A 93 -9.61 -0.57 0.15
N ASP A 94 -8.75 -1.21 0.94
CA ASP A 94 -8.80 -1.25 2.39
C ASP A 94 -8.58 0.13 3.03
N LEU A 95 -9.03 0.26 4.28
CA LEU A 95 -8.77 1.41 5.15
C LEU A 95 -7.79 0.99 6.24
N ASP A 96 -6.52 1.34 6.02
CA ASP A 96 -5.42 1.23 6.99
C ASP A 96 -5.69 2.15 8.21
N LEU A 97 -5.78 1.57 9.42
CA LEU A 97 -6.06 2.30 10.67
C LEU A 97 -5.01 1.99 11.75
N SER A 98 -4.65 2.99 12.57
CA SER A 98 -3.75 2.82 13.70
C SER A 98 -4.32 3.40 14.99
N ILE A 99 -4.38 2.58 16.04
CA ILE A 99 -4.74 3.01 17.41
C ILE A 99 -3.49 3.60 18.07
N ASN A 100 -3.46 4.90 18.26
CA ASN A 100 -2.29 5.64 18.74
C ASN A 100 -2.54 6.21 20.14
N PHE A 101 -1.50 6.19 20.97
CA PHE A 101 -1.52 6.77 22.31
C PHE A 101 -0.64 8.01 22.33
N ASN A 102 -1.04 9.02 23.12
CA ASN A 102 -0.27 10.24 23.38
C ASN A 102 1.02 10.00 24.19
N ASP A 103 1.35 8.75 24.49
CA ASP A 103 2.64 8.35 25.05
C ASP A 103 3.77 8.60 24.04
N SER A 104 4.83 9.29 24.49
CA SER A 104 6.08 9.47 23.74
C SER A 104 6.97 8.22 23.70
N ILE A 105 6.61 7.16 24.45
CA ILE A 105 7.36 5.91 24.57
C ILE A 105 6.77 4.85 23.61
N GLU A 106 7.64 4.15 22.88
CA GLU A 106 7.24 3.07 21.95
C GLU A 106 6.32 2.04 22.64
N VAL A 107 5.18 1.75 22.01
CA VAL A 107 4.19 0.84 22.61
C VAL A 107 4.67 -0.60 22.45
N SER A 108 5.18 -1.22 23.53
CA SER A 108 5.68 -2.60 23.50
C SER A 108 4.68 -3.59 22.88
N ARG A 109 5.16 -4.64 22.18
CA ARG A 109 4.31 -5.65 21.50
C ARG A 109 3.22 -6.25 22.40
N LYS A 110 3.48 -6.41 23.71
CA LYS A 110 2.49 -6.85 24.71
C LYS A 110 1.35 -5.83 24.89
N LYS A 111 1.65 -4.53 24.93
CA LYS A 111 0.64 -3.44 24.98
C LYS A 111 -0.10 -3.32 23.64
N LYS A 112 0.56 -3.50 22.48
CA LYS A 112 -0.10 -3.57 21.15
C LYS A 112 -1.11 -4.71 21.07
N ILE A 113 -0.72 -5.95 21.38
CA ILE A 113 -1.62 -7.12 21.35
C ILE A 113 -2.75 -7.00 22.39
N SER A 114 -2.47 -6.50 23.61
CA SER A 114 -3.51 -6.26 24.63
C SER A 114 -4.56 -5.22 24.19
N THR A 115 -4.11 -4.15 23.53
CA THR A 115 -4.98 -3.12 22.93
C THR A 115 -5.88 -3.72 21.85
N LEU A 116 -5.31 -4.47 20.90
CA LEU A 116 -6.10 -5.16 19.88
C LEU A 116 -7.10 -6.15 20.49
N HIS A 117 -6.72 -6.93 21.52
CA HIS A 117 -7.67 -7.80 22.22
C HIS A 117 -8.86 -7.06 22.84
N LYS A 118 -8.73 -5.79 23.25
CA LYS A 118 -9.87 -4.97 23.66
C LYS A 118 -10.78 -4.65 22.48
N PHE A 119 -10.23 -4.13 21.38
CA PHE A 119 -10.99 -3.84 20.16
C PHE A 119 -11.68 -5.08 19.59
N ASN A 120 -11.00 -6.24 19.55
CA ASN A 120 -11.58 -7.51 19.11
C ASN A 120 -12.83 -7.90 19.92
N ARG A 121 -12.91 -7.60 21.22
CA ARG A 121 -14.11 -7.89 22.02
C ARG A 121 -15.29 -6.97 21.68
N LYS A 122 -15.03 -5.69 21.41
CA LYS A 122 -16.07 -4.75 20.96
C LYS A 122 -16.52 -5.06 19.53
N LEU A 123 -15.60 -5.37 18.62
CA LEU A 123 -15.89 -5.78 17.24
C LEU A 123 -16.68 -7.10 17.19
N LEU A 124 -16.37 -8.10 18.04
CA LEU A 124 -17.19 -9.30 18.20
C LEU A 124 -18.63 -9.00 18.66
N SER A 125 -18.86 -7.93 19.42
CA SER A 125 -20.22 -7.49 19.78
C SER A 125 -20.95 -6.84 18.62
N LEU A 126 -20.24 -6.04 17.80
CA LEU A 126 -20.77 -5.38 16.62
C LEU A 126 -21.05 -6.39 15.48
N GLU A 127 -20.25 -7.45 15.37
CA GLU A 127 -20.45 -8.55 14.41
C GLU A 127 -21.73 -9.34 14.73
N ARG A 128 -21.98 -9.62 16.02
CA ARG A 128 -23.23 -10.21 16.50
C ARG A 128 -24.46 -9.31 16.32
N GLN A 129 -24.25 -8.02 16.09
CA GLN A 129 -25.30 -7.04 15.81
C GLN A 129 -25.47 -6.79 14.30
N GLY A 130 -24.66 -7.42 13.44
CA GLY A 130 -24.69 -7.23 11.98
C GLY A 130 -24.10 -5.90 11.50
N HIS A 131 -23.42 -5.14 12.36
CA HIS A 131 -22.77 -3.88 11.97
C HIS A 131 -21.47 -4.13 11.22
N VAL A 132 -20.72 -5.17 11.58
CA VAL A 132 -19.47 -5.57 10.91
C VAL A 132 -19.46 -7.06 10.58
N THR A 133 -18.60 -7.48 9.67
CA THR A 133 -18.40 -8.90 9.28
C THR A 133 -16.94 -9.21 9.04
N GLY A 134 -16.60 -10.51 8.96
CA GLY A 134 -15.27 -10.96 8.53
C GLY A 134 -14.16 -10.66 9.54
N LEU A 135 -14.46 -10.64 10.83
CA LEU A 135 -13.50 -10.26 11.87
C LEU A 135 -12.33 -11.26 11.97
N GLN A 136 -11.15 -10.86 11.47
CA GLN A 136 -9.95 -11.70 11.39
C GLN A 136 -8.76 -11.10 12.15
N PRO A 137 -8.49 -11.53 13.40
CA PRO A 137 -7.27 -11.16 14.11
C PRO A 137 -6.02 -11.89 13.60
N ILE A 138 -4.93 -11.16 13.41
CA ILE A 138 -3.64 -11.68 12.90
C ILE A 138 -2.52 -11.34 13.90
N TRP A 139 -2.35 -12.21 14.90
CA TRP A 139 -1.42 -11.99 16.03
C TRP A 139 0.06 -12.25 15.73
N SER A 140 0.36 -13.11 14.74
CA SER A 140 1.71 -13.64 14.48
C SER A 140 2.60 -12.73 13.62
N ALA A 141 2.02 -11.75 12.93
CA ALA A 141 2.75 -10.83 12.05
C ALA A 141 3.74 -9.90 12.80
N ARG A 142 4.71 -9.32 12.07
CA ARG A 142 5.65 -8.30 12.62
C ARG A 142 4.88 -7.14 13.25
N VAL A 143 3.90 -6.62 12.53
CA VAL A 143 2.86 -5.72 13.04
C VAL A 143 1.58 -6.55 13.21
N PRO A 144 1.12 -6.85 14.44
CA PRO A 144 -0.17 -7.50 14.66
C PRO A 144 -1.30 -6.56 14.24
N ILE A 145 -2.36 -7.13 13.66
CA ILE A 145 -3.53 -6.39 13.18
C ILE A 145 -4.83 -7.15 13.45
N ILE A 146 -5.96 -6.45 13.30
CA ILE A 146 -7.29 -7.04 13.14
C ILE A 146 -7.86 -6.56 11.81
N LYS A 147 -8.25 -7.48 10.93
CA LYS A 147 -9.09 -7.16 9.77
C LYS A 147 -10.56 -7.17 10.19
N VAL A 148 -11.37 -6.27 9.66
CA VAL A 148 -12.83 -6.28 9.84
C VAL A 148 -13.49 -5.51 8.69
N THR A 149 -14.63 -5.99 8.18
CA THR A 149 -15.39 -5.30 7.13
C THR A 149 -16.62 -4.61 7.71
N ASP A 150 -16.83 -3.34 7.37
CA ASP A 150 -18.07 -2.65 7.69
C ASP A 150 -19.22 -3.13 6.81
N SER A 151 -20.37 -3.44 7.41
CA SER A 151 -21.49 -4.08 6.69
C SER A 151 -22.36 -3.09 5.91
N GLY A 152 -22.28 -1.79 6.21
CA GLY A 152 -23.02 -0.75 5.50
C GLY A 152 -22.33 -0.29 4.20
N THR A 153 -21.00 -0.21 4.22
CA THR A 153 -20.17 0.31 3.12
C THR A 153 -19.39 -0.78 2.37
N GLY A 154 -19.22 -1.97 2.96
CA GLY A 154 -18.40 -3.05 2.40
C GLY A 154 -16.89 -2.79 2.46
N ILE A 155 -16.45 -1.76 3.20
CA ILE A 155 -15.04 -1.39 3.30
C ILE A 155 -14.34 -2.27 4.36
N GLU A 156 -13.29 -2.97 3.94
CA GLU A 156 -12.37 -3.66 4.85
C GLU A 156 -11.45 -2.66 5.56
N CYS A 157 -11.28 -2.80 6.86
CA CYS A 157 -10.43 -1.98 7.70
C CYS A 157 -9.34 -2.86 8.35
N ASP A 158 -8.07 -2.49 8.17
CA ASP A 158 -6.91 -3.17 8.76
C ASP A 158 -6.41 -2.38 9.98
N LEU A 159 -6.81 -2.82 11.17
CA LEU A 159 -6.62 -2.11 12.43
C LEU A 159 -5.34 -2.53 13.14
N SER A 160 -4.39 -1.60 13.27
CA SER A 160 -3.08 -1.75 13.90
C SER A 160 -2.97 -0.91 15.19
N VAL A 161 -1.80 -0.89 15.85
CA VAL A 161 -1.54 -0.08 17.06
C VAL A 161 -0.18 0.62 16.95
N ASP A 162 -0.16 1.93 17.18
CA ASP A 162 1.06 2.75 17.27
C ASP A 162 1.96 2.56 16.03
N ASN A 163 1.37 2.69 14.84
CA ASN A 163 2.01 2.58 13.53
C ASN A 163 2.38 3.99 13.00
N LYS A 164 3.13 4.74 13.81
CA LYS A 164 3.55 6.12 13.52
C LYS A 164 4.35 6.22 12.21
N ASP A 165 5.22 5.25 11.92
CA ASP A 165 5.89 5.06 10.62
C ASP A 165 4.93 5.10 9.43
N GLY A 166 3.83 4.33 9.52
CA GLY A 166 2.86 4.20 8.45
C GLY A 166 2.16 5.51 8.15
N ILE A 167 1.74 6.23 9.20
CA ILE A 167 1.11 7.56 9.13
C ILE A 167 2.07 8.56 8.49
N ALA A 168 3.28 8.72 9.06
CA ALA A 168 4.26 9.69 8.58
C ALA A 168 4.62 9.44 7.09
N LYS A 169 4.96 8.20 6.72
CA LYS A 169 5.31 7.84 5.33
C LYS A 169 4.15 8.06 4.36
N SER A 170 2.90 7.90 4.80
CA SER A 170 1.72 8.14 3.95
C SER A 170 1.51 9.64 3.69
N HIS A 171 1.65 10.49 4.71
CA HIS A 171 1.59 11.94 4.54
C HIS A 171 2.76 12.50 3.73
N ILE A 172 3.98 11.95 3.89
CA ILE A 172 5.15 12.31 3.06
C ILE A 172 4.88 12.00 1.59
N ILE A 173 4.42 10.78 1.27
CA ILE A 173 4.07 10.40 -0.10
C ILE A 173 2.94 11.27 -0.66
N HIS A 174 1.92 11.59 0.14
CA HIS A 174 0.84 12.49 -0.27
C HIS A 174 1.37 13.89 -0.61
N ALA A 175 2.24 14.46 0.24
CA ALA A 175 2.88 15.74 -0.06
C ALA A 175 3.67 15.66 -1.37
N ILE A 176 4.54 14.66 -1.54
CA ILE A 176 5.36 14.47 -2.75
C ILE A 176 4.51 14.28 -4.01
N SER A 177 3.27 13.75 -3.89
CA SER A 177 2.33 13.66 -5.02
C SER A 177 1.91 15.02 -5.60
N THR A 178 2.09 16.12 -4.86
CA THR A 178 1.82 17.49 -5.34
C THR A 178 2.92 18.10 -6.20
N ILE A 179 4.08 17.44 -6.35
CA ILE A 179 5.20 17.90 -7.21
C ILE A 179 4.84 17.83 -8.70
N ASP A 180 4.24 16.71 -9.12
CA ASP A 180 3.83 16.43 -10.50
C ASP A 180 2.69 15.39 -10.48
N GLU A 181 1.55 15.72 -11.08
CA GLU A 181 0.34 14.89 -11.04
C GLU A 181 0.52 13.50 -11.67
N ARG A 182 1.53 13.31 -12.55
CA ARG A 182 1.85 12.00 -13.13
C ARG A 182 2.30 10.99 -12.06
N PHE A 183 2.83 11.44 -10.92
CA PHE A 183 3.17 10.54 -9.81
C PHE A 183 1.93 9.86 -9.23
N SER A 184 0.87 10.61 -8.89
CA SER A 184 -0.37 10.00 -8.38
C SER A 184 -1.04 9.12 -9.43
N LYS A 185 -1.18 9.62 -10.67
CA LYS A 185 -1.79 8.86 -11.79
C LYS A 185 -1.08 7.53 -12.06
N LEU A 186 0.24 7.54 -12.13
CA LEU A 186 1.04 6.33 -12.38
C LEU A 186 1.06 5.39 -11.17
N SER A 187 1.12 5.91 -9.95
CA SER A 187 1.01 5.11 -8.73
C SER A 187 -0.34 4.40 -8.61
N PHE A 188 -1.44 5.07 -8.97
CA PHE A 188 -2.76 4.47 -9.04
C PHE A 188 -2.79 3.32 -10.06
N LEU A 189 -2.45 3.58 -11.33
CA LEU A 189 -2.49 2.56 -12.39
C LEU A 189 -1.58 1.37 -12.08
N MET A 190 -0.36 1.59 -11.60
CA MET A 190 0.56 0.49 -11.22
C MET A 190 0.05 -0.33 -10.03
N LYS A 191 -0.67 0.28 -9.08
CA LYS A 191 -1.33 -0.46 -8.01
C LYS A 191 -2.52 -1.28 -8.52
N SER A 192 -3.37 -0.73 -9.40
CA SER A 192 -4.48 -1.46 -10.01
C SER A 192 -3.98 -2.64 -10.85
N TRP A 193 -2.95 -2.42 -11.67
CA TRP A 193 -2.25 -3.47 -12.43
C TRP A 193 -1.74 -4.59 -11.51
N ALA A 194 -1.04 -4.23 -10.43
CA ALA A 194 -0.48 -5.20 -9.49
C ALA A 194 -1.57 -5.94 -8.69
N LYS A 195 -2.69 -5.28 -8.37
CA LYS A 195 -3.85 -5.89 -7.69
C LYS A 195 -4.55 -6.89 -8.62
N ALA A 196 -4.77 -6.53 -9.88
CA ALA A 196 -5.38 -7.40 -10.90
C ALA A 196 -4.50 -8.57 -11.37
N ASN A 197 -3.21 -8.56 -11.03
CA ASN A 197 -2.26 -9.64 -11.28
C ASN A 197 -1.91 -10.45 -10.00
N ASP A 198 -2.66 -10.27 -8.90
CA ASP A 198 -2.46 -10.93 -7.60
C ASP A 198 -1.06 -10.73 -6.99
N ILE A 199 -0.40 -9.60 -7.29
CA ILE A 199 0.97 -9.27 -6.86
C ILE A 199 1.08 -8.02 -5.95
N ASN A 200 -0.05 -7.51 -5.45
CA ASN A 200 -0.11 -6.45 -4.42
C ASN A 200 -0.70 -6.97 -3.09
N SER A 201 -0.08 -8.01 -2.53
CA SER A 201 -0.40 -8.54 -1.19
C SER A 201 0.87 -8.99 -0.45
N PRO A 202 1.31 -8.26 0.59
CA PRO A 202 2.41 -8.69 1.47
C PRO A 202 2.08 -9.96 2.26
N LYS A 203 0.79 -10.26 2.45
CA LYS A 203 0.28 -11.45 3.15
C LYS A 203 0.55 -12.70 2.30
N ASP A 204 0.37 -12.58 0.98
CA ASP A 204 0.69 -13.62 -0.02
C ASP A 204 2.15 -13.56 -0.52
N SER A 205 3.01 -12.86 0.23
CA SER A 205 4.45 -12.69 -0.04
C SER A 205 4.80 -12.05 -1.39
N THR A 206 3.97 -11.12 -1.84
CA THR A 206 4.19 -10.28 -3.04
C THR A 206 4.50 -8.83 -2.63
N LEU A 207 4.30 -7.83 -3.50
CA LEU A 207 4.63 -6.43 -3.19
C LEU A 207 3.60 -5.83 -2.21
N SER A 208 3.98 -4.72 -1.56
CA SER A 208 3.02 -3.85 -0.87
C SER A 208 2.70 -2.62 -1.73
N SER A 209 1.57 -1.96 -1.44
CA SER A 209 1.24 -0.65 -2.00
C SER A 209 2.40 0.35 -1.85
N LEU A 210 3.08 0.39 -0.69
CA LEU A 210 4.26 1.23 -0.49
C LEU A 210 5.42 0.81 -1.40
N SER A 211 5.69 -0.49 -1.54
CA SER A 211 6.73 -1.00 -2.45
C SER A 211 6.49 -0.58 -3.90
N ILE A 212 5.23 -0.63 -4.36
CA ILE A 212 4.83 -0.25 -5.72
C ILE A 212 5.01 1.26 -5.92
N VAL A 213 4.50 2.07 -4.98
CA VAL A 213 4.66 3.53 -5.01
C VAL A 213 6.14 3.93 -4.97
N SER A 214 6.98 3.24 -4.22
CA SER A 214 8.43 3.45 -4.21
C SER A 214 9.10 3.13 -5.56
N LEU A 215 8.69 2.05 -6.24
CA LEU A 215 9.20 1.74 -7.59
C LEU A 215 8.75 2.79 -8.62
N VAL A 216 7.53 3.32 -8.49
CA VAL A 216 7.03 4.42 -9.33
C VAL A 216 7.80 5.71 -9.09
N ALA A 217 7.94 6.15 -7.83
CA ALA A 217 8.67 7.37 -7.50
C ALA A 217 10.13 7.32 -7.98
N PHE A 218 10.80 6.17 -7.82
CA PHE A 218 12.14 5.94 -8.33
C PHE A 218 12.24 6.01 -9.86
N HIS A 219 11.26 5.47 -10.58
CA HIS A 219 11.20 5.60 -12.04
C HIS A 219 11.06 7.05 -12.48
N LEU A 220 10.26 7.84 -11.77
CA LEU A 220 10.07 9.27 -12.02
C LEU A 220 11.31 10.11 -11.64
N GLN A 221 12.10 9.69 -10.66
CA GLN A 221 13.43 10.26 -10.37
C GLN A 221 14.45 9.94 -11.46
N THR A 222 14.38 8.74 -12.06
CA THR A 222 15.33 8.25 -13.08
C THR A 222 14.82 8.38 -14.52
N ARG A 223 13.94 9.35 -14.79
CA ARG A 223 13.67 9.84 -16.16
C ARG A 223 14.70 10.89 -16.57
N ASN A 224 14.79 11.17 -17.86
CA ASN A 224 15.61 12.24 -18.41
C ASN A 224 14.79 13.09 -19.42
N PRO A 225 14.38 14.32 -19.07
CA PRO A 225 14.55 14.99 -17.78
C PRO A 225 13.82 14.26 -16.63
N PRO A 226 14.23 14.44 -15.36
CA PRO A 226 13.55 13.83 -14.22
C PRO A 226 12.18 14.47 -13.96
N ILE A 227 11.24 13.69 -13.42
CA ILE A 227 9.88 14.12 -13.06
C ILE A 227 9.75 14.42 -11.56
N LEU A 228 10.46 13.66 -10.72
CA LEU A 228 10.59 13.92 -9.28
C LEU A 228 12.06 14.15 -8.90
N PRO A 229 12.36 14.96 -7.87
CA PRO A 229 13.71 15.07 -7.33
C PRO A 229 14.05 13.88 -6.39
N PRO A 230 15.34 13.61 -6.11
CA PRO A 230 15.78 12.73 -5.03
C PRO A 230 15.11 13.09 -3.69
N PHE A 231 14.69 12.10 -2.88
CA PHE A 231 14.01 12.41 -1.62
C PHE A 231 14.96 13.03 -0.59
N SER A 232 16.28 12.87 -0.73
CA SER A 232 17.29 13.58 0.08
C SER A 232 17.12 15.10 0.08
N VAL A 233 16.75 15.73 -1.05
CA VAL A 233 16.52 17.19 -1.09
C VAL A 233 15.15 17.61 -0.55
N LEU A 234 14.21 16.66 -0.42
CA LEU A 234 12.88 16.87 0.17
C LEU A 234 12.88 16.66 1.69
N LEU A 235 13.67 15.71 2.17
CA LEU A 235 13.87 15.34 3.58
C LEU A 235 14.95 16.20 4.28
N LYS A 236 15.52 17.20 3.59
CA LYS A 236 16.67 18.00 4.06
C LYS A 236 16.42 18.79 5.36
N GLU A 237 15.16 19.06 5.68
CA GLU A 237 14.74 19.78 6.91
C GLU A 237 14.20 18.84 8.00
N GLY A 238 14.18 17.53 7.73
CA GLY A 238 13.59 16.51 8.59
C GLY A 238 12.74 15.51 7.81
N ASP A 239 12.40 14.39 8.46
CA ASP A 239 11.48 13.36 7.99
C ASP A 239 10.05 13.53 8.53
N ASP A 240 9.77 14.60 9.29
CA ASP A 240 8.40 14.91 9.72
C ASP A 240 7.54 15.42 8.53
N PRO A 241 6.25 15.04 8.44
CA PRO A 241 5.43 15.42 7.29
C PRO A 241 5.20 16.93 7.10
N VAL A 242 5.34 17.75 8.15
CA VAL A 242 5.12 19.21 8.06
C VAL A 242 6.32 19.89 7.42
N SER A 243 7.53 19.57 7.86
CA SER A 243 8.77 20.05 7.25
C SER A 243 8.92 19.55 5.81
N VAL A 244 8.61 18.27 5.54
CA VAL A 244 8.63 17.74 4.17
C VAL A 244 7.60 18.47 3.29
N ALA A 245 6.35 18.66 3.75
CA ALA A 245 5.34 19.40 2.98
C ALA A 245 5.71 20.88 2.74
N LYS A 246 6.46 21.50 3.65
CA LYS A 246 7.03 22.85 3.46
C LYS A 246 8.10 22.85 2.35
N VAL A 247 9.03 21.90 2.36
CA VAL A 247 10.09 21.79 1.33
C VAL A 247 9.50 21.43 -0.04
N VAL A 248 8.59 20.46 -0.09
CA VAL A 248 7.91 20.00 -1.32
C VAL A 248 7.27 21.15 -2.11
N LYS A 249 6.70 22.16 -1.44
CA LYS A 249 6.09 23.33 -2.09
C LYS A 249 7.07 24.12 -2.96
N THR A 250 8.39 24.05 -2.72
CA THR A 250 9.40 24.72 -3.57
C THR A 250 9.76 23.91 -4.83
N TYR A 251 9.19 22.72 -5.01
CA TYR A 251 9.41 21.82 -6.15
C TYR A 251 8.15 21.66 -7.05
N PHE A 252 7.11 22.47 -6.86
CA PHE A 252 5.91 22.42 -7.70
C PHE A 252 6.24 22.55 -9.20
N ASN A 253 5.71 21.63 -10.02
CA ASN A 253 6.02 21.51 -11.45
C ASN A 253 7.51 21.28 -11.77
N TYR A 254 8.28 20.62 -10.89
CA TYR A 254 9.68 20.23 -11.15
C TYR A 254 9.80 19.41 -12.45
N GLY A 255 8.91 18.43 -12.65
CA GLY A 255 8.89 17.55 -13.82
C GLY A 255 8.47 18.18 -15.15
N LYS A 256 8.14 19.48 -15.20
CA LYS A 256 7.56 20.15 -16.38
C LYS A 256 8.41 20.13 -17.65
N GLN A 257 9.71 19.84 -17.55
CA GLN A 257 10.59 19.70 -18.71
C GLN A 257 10.38 18.37 -19.43
N ASN A 258 10.06 17.31 -18.68
CA ASN A 258 9.76 15.99 -19.24
C ASN A 258 8.34 15.97 -19.83
N GLN A 259 8.21 15.63 -21.11
CA GLN A 259 6.93 15.55 -21.84
C GLN A 259 6.41 14.11 -22.02
N GLU A 260 6.95 13.13 -21.29
CA GLU A 260 6.49 11.75 -21.37
C GLU A 260 5.09 11.62 -20.78
N THR A 261 4.24 10.90 -21.53
CA THR A 261 2.84 10.67 -21.20
C THR A 261 2.68 9.56 -20.17
N LEU A 262 1.48 9.41 -19.59
CA LEU A 262 1.18 8.37 -18.60
C LEU A 262 1.42 6.94 -19.13
N ALA A 263 1.03 6.68 -20.38
CA ALA A 263 1.30 5.44 -21.10
C ALA A 263 2.79 5.18 -21.33
N MET A 264 3.56 6.21 -21.74
CA MET A 264 5.01 6.09 -21.89
C MET A 264 5.67 5.74 -20.56
N LEU A 265 5.31 6.44 -19.47
CA LEU A 265 5.90 6.23 -18.15
C LEU A 265 5.55 4.85 -17.56
N PHE A 266 4.34 4.35 -17.79
CA PHE A 266 3.93 3.00 -17.39
C PHE A 266 4.70 1.90 -18.14
N ILE A 267 4.83 2.01 -19.47
CA ILE A 267 5.60 1.07 -20.28
C ILE A 267 7.08 1.10 -19.88
N THR A 268 7.67 2.28 -19.76
CA THR A 268 9.09 2.44 -19.43
C THR A 268 9.40 1.96 -18.01
N LEU A 269 8.46 2.07 -17.06
CA LEU A 269 8.59 1.47 -15.72
C LEU A 269 8.60 -0.07 -15.80
N LEU A 270 7.67 -0.68 -16.53
CA LEU A 270 7.69 -2.13 -16.73
C LEU A 270 9.00 -2.60 -17.40
N VAL A 271 9.55 -1.83 -18.34
CA VAL A 271 10.88 -2.10 -18.93
C VAL A 271 12.02 -1.95 -17.93
N LYS A 272 12.04 -0.87 -17.13
CA LYS A 272 13.05 -0.63 -16.07
C LYS A 272 13.04 -1.74 -15.01
N LEU A 273 11.87 -2.31 -14.72
CA LEU A 273 11.78 -3.49 -13.85
C LEU A 273 12.24 -4.77 -14.58
N ALA A 274 11.86 -4.97 -15.84
CA ALA A 274 12.25 -6.13 -16.65
C ALA A 274 13.78 -6.26 -16.85
N SER A 275 14.49 -5.14 -17.04
CA SER A 275 15.94 -5.14 -17.28
C SER A 275 16.76 -5.62 -16.07
N VAL A 276 16.24 -5.47 -14.85
CA VAL A 276 16.97 -5.75 -13.59
C VAL A 276 16.67 -7.11 -12.94
N GLU A 277 15.88 -7.97 -13.59
CA GLU A 277 15.43 -9.27 -13.05
C GLU A 277 16.56 -10.10 -12.40
N LYS A 278 17.73 -10.12 -13.05
CA LYS A 278 18.92 -10.90 -12.65
C LYS A 278 19.98 -10.08 -11.90
N LEU A 279 19.64 -8.86 -11.46
CA LEU A 279 20.58 -7.94 -10.79
C LEU A 279 20.26 -7.75 -9.30
N TRP A 280 19.01 -8.01 -8.86
CA TRP A 280 18.64 -8.02 -7.45
C TRP A 280 19.52 -8.97 -6.60
N GLU A 281 19.82 -10.15 -7.14
CA GLU A 281 20.68 -11.15 -6.47
C GLU A 281 22.16 -10.75 -6.42
N LYS A 282 22.57 -9.76 -7.23
CA LYS A 282 23.91 -9.16 -7.22
C LYS A 282 24.02 -7.97 -6.24
N GLY A 283 22.96 -7.65 -5.50
CA GLY A 283 22.94 -6.56 -4.54
C GLY A 283 22.48 -5.20 -5.09
N LEU A 284 21.99 -5.15 -6.35
CA LEU A 284 21.34 -3.95 -6.89
C LEU A 284 20.11 -3.59 -6.03
N CYS A 285 19.95 -2.30 -5.73
CA CYS A 285 18.90 -1.76 -4.89
C CYS A 285 18.41 -0.42 -5.42
N VAL A 286 17.09 -0.20 -5.37
CA VAL A 286 16.50 1.13 -5.56
C VAL A 286 16.76 1.97 -4.32
N SER A 287 17.26 3.21 -4.49
CA SER A 287 17.20 4.25 -3.45
C SER A 287 16.39 5.45 -3.90
N LEU A 288 15.29 5.70 -3.19
CA LEU A 288 14.52 6.94 -3.32
C LEU A 288 15.26 8.15 -2.74
N TYR A 289 16.14 7.93 -1.76
CA TYR A 289 16.88 8.97 -1.06
C TYR A 289 17.94 9.57 -1.99
N GLU A 290 18.77 8.72 -2.61
CA GLU A 290 19.75 9.16 -3.62
C GLU A 290 19.10 9.48 -4.98
N GLY A 291 17.91 8.92 -5.25
CA GLY A 291 17.23 9.05 -6.55
C GLY A 291 17.89 8.20 -7.66
N SER A 292 18.65 7.18 -7.29
CA SER A 292 19.53 6.41 -8.18
C SER A 292 19.56 4.92 -7.85
N TRP A 293 20.11 4.13 -8.78
CA TRP A 293 20.50 2.74 -8.49
C TRP A 293 21.71 2.76 -7.56
N ILE A 294 21.60 2.06 -6.42
CA ILE A 294 22.71 1.84 -5.49
C ILE A 294 22.98 0.35 -5.36
N LEU A 295 24.18 -0.02 -4.91
CA LEU A 295 24.45 -1.37 -4.43
C LEU A 295 24.35 -1.42 -2.92
N LYS A 296 23.62 -2.41 -2.39
CA LYS A 296 23.38 -2.52 -0.96
C LYS A 296 23.32 -3.95 -0.49
N SER A 297 24.32 -4.34 0.30
CA SER A 297 24.32 -5.58 1.05
C SER A 297 23.39 -5.46 2.28
N TRP A 298 22.65 -6.53 2.55
CA TRP A 298 21.72 -6.63 3.67
C TRP A 298 22.00 -7.94 4.43
N LYS A 299 21.73 -7.98 5.75
CA LYS A 299 21.90 -9.21 6.58
C LYS A 299 21.07 -10.42 6.08
N ARG A 300 20.06 -10.18 5.24
CA ARG A 300 19.26 -11.19 4.53
C ARG A 300 19.28 -10.83 3.05
N ILE A 301 19.52 -11.82 2.19
CA ILE A 301 19.31 -11.68 0.74
C ILE A 301 17.81 -11.47 0.49
N TYR A 302 17.46 -10.37 -0.19
CA TYR A 302 16.11 -10.08 -0.65
C TYR A 302 15.93 -10.49 -2.12
N ALA A 303 14.68 -10.71 -2.52
CA ALA A 303 14.37 -11.14 -3.88
C ALA A 303 14.05 -9.94 -4.82
N ILE A 304 13.65 -8.80 -4.22
CA ILE A 304 13.61 -7.46 -4.81
C ILE A 304 14.12 -6.50 -3.71
N SER A 305 14.92 -5.49 -4.06
CA SER A 305 15.59 -4.59 -3.10
C SER A 305 15.18 -3.14 -3.31
N VAL A 306 14.37 -2.59 -2.40
CA VAL A 306 13.93 -1.19 -2.41
C VAL A 306 14.14 -0.59 -1.03
N GLU A 307 15.05 0.37 -0.92
CA GLU A 307 15.36 1.06 0.33
C GLU A 307 14.14 1.86 0.84
N ASP A 308 13.81 1.73 2.12
CA ASP A 308 12.84 2.60 2.79
C ASP A 308 13.43 4.01 2.91
N PHE A 309 12.69 5.01 2.44
CA PHE A 309 13.21 6.38 2.27
C PHE A 309 13.37 7.16 3.58
N VAL A 310 12.85 6.64 4.70
CA VAL A 310 13.09 7.17 6.04
C VAL A 310 14.04 6.24 6.79
N ASP A 311 13.62 4.99 7.05
CA ASP A 311 14.47 4.01 7.74
C ASP A 311 15.28 3.22 6.72
N ARG A 312 16.37 3.82 6.24
CA ARG A 312 17.32 3.22 5.30
C ARG A 312 17.91 1.87 5.77
N SER A 313 17.68 1.43 7.01
CA SER A 313 18.01 0.07 7.47
C SER A 313 17.02 -1.01 7.00
N GLN A 314 15.88 -0.63 6.39
CA GLN A 314 14.83 -1.53 5.93
C GLN A 314 14.73 -1.58 4.40
N ASN A 315 14.30 -2.75 3.91
CA ASN A 315 13.75 -2.92 2.57
C ASN A 315 12.21 -2.86 2.64
N VAL A 316 11.55 -2.05 1.79
CA VAL A 316 10.07 -2.01 1.70
C VAL A 316 9.50 -3.20 0.93
N ALA A 317 10.27 -3.81 0.03
CA ALA A 317 9.92 -5.03 -0.70
C ALA A 317 10.24 -6.34 0.09
N ARG A 318 10.56 -6.24 1.39
CA ARG A 318 10.97 -7.38 2.26
C ARG A 318 9.99 -8.55 2.34
N ALA A 319 8.72 -8.35 1.99
CA ALA A 319 7.70 -9.40 1.92
C ALA A 319 7.88 -10.33 0.71
N VAL A 320 8.51 -9.85 -0.36
CA VAL A 320 8.68 -10.61 -1.60
C VAL A 320 9.64 -11.77 -1.41
N ILE A 321 9.17 -12.99 -1.71
CA ILE A 321 9.96 -14.23 -1.67
C ILE A 321 10.36 -14.69 -3.09
N ARG A 322 11.42 -15.51 -3.19
CA ARG A 322 11.98 -15.98 -4.48
C ARG A 322 10.96 -16.62 -5.43
N ASN A 323 9.96 -17.33 -4.92
CA ASN A 323 8.91 -17.91 -5.77
C ASN A 323 7.98 -16.84 -6.35
N GLN A 324 7.61 -15.83 -5.56
CA GLN A 324 6.71 -14.76 -5.99
C GLN A 324 7.37 -13.72 -6.89
N VAL A 325 8.71 -13.58 -6.86
CA VAL A 325 9.43 -12.83 -7.91
C VAL A 325 9.16 -13.41 -9.29
N LYS A 326 9.13 -14.74 -9.44
CA LYS A 326 8.80 -15.37 -10.73
C LYS A 326 7.37 -15.05 -11.18
N THR A 327 6.43 -14.95 -10.24
CA THR A 327 5.05 -14.49 -10.49
C THR A 327 5.04 -13.04 -10.99
N ILE A 328 5.70 -12.13 -10.26
CA ILE A 328 5.82 -10.70 -10.60
C ILE A 328 6.43 -10.51 -11.99
N TYR A 329 7.56 -11.15 -12.28
CA TYR A 329 8.24 -11.03 -13.58
C TYR A 329 7.46 -11.64 -14.73
N ARG A 330 6.77 -12.77 -14.51
CA ARG A 330 5.83 -13.32 -15.50
C ARG A 330 4.73 -12.31 -15.84
N CYS A 331 4.19 -11.59 -14.86
CA CYS A 331 3.20 -10.54 -15.08
C CYS A 331 3.77 -9.31 -15.79
N ILE A 332 5.00 -8.87 -15.46
CA ILE A 332 5.71 -7.78 -16.16
C ILE A 332 5.90 -8.14 -17.64
N HIS A 333 6.53 -9.27 -17.94
CA HIS A 333 6.80 -9.70 -19.32
C HIS A 333 5.52 -9.90 -20.13
N LYS A 334 4.52 -10.58 -19.56
CA LYS A 334 3.19 -10.74 -20.18
C LYS A 334 2.53 -9.40 -20.51
N SER A 335 2.60 -8.43 -19.59
CA SER A 335 2.03 -7.08 -19.79
C SER A 335 2.76 -6.32 -20.90
N LEU A 336 4.10 -6.35 -20.88
CA LEU A 336 4.93 -5.76 -21.93
C LEU A 336 4.62 -6.35 -23.31
N ASP A 337 4.35 -7.65 -23.42
CA ASP A 337 4.05 -8.28 -24.70
C ASP A 337 2.68 -7.89 -25.27
N TYR A 338 1.65 -7.69 -24.44
CA TYR A 338 0.38 -7.11 -24.91
C TYR A 338 0.51 -5.64 -25.29
N LEU A 339 1.27 -4.85 -24.53
CA LEU A 339 1.53 -3.44 -24.83
C LEU A 339 2.31 -3.28 -26.15
N LYS A 340 3.29 -4.16 -26.43
CA LYS A 340 3.97 -4.24 -27.74
C LYS A 340 3.01 -4.61 -28.87
N GLN A 341 2.12 -5.59 -28.67
CA GLN A 341 1.13 -5.98 -29.69
C GLN A 341 0.21 -4.80 -30.04
N PHE A 342 -0.29 -4.08 -29.04
CA PHE A 342 -1.10 -2.87 -29.26
C PHE A 342 -0.32 -1.79 -30.01
N LEU A 343 0.90 -1.45 -29.56
CA LEU A 343 1.75 -0.46 -30.22
C LEU A 343 2.15 -0.84 -31.65
N ASN A 344 2.14 -2.12 -32.01
CA ASN A 344 2.37 -2.62 -33.37
C ASN A 344 1.08 -2.77 -34.22
N CYS A 345 -0.08 -2.32 -33.72
CA CYS A 345 -1.41 -2.51 -34.34
C CYS A 345 -1.81 -3.99 -34.56
N GLN A 346 -1.27 -4.92 -33.75
CA GLN A 346 -1.50 -6.36 -33.88
C GLN A 346 -2.72 -6.87 -33.09
N SER A 347 -3.41 -6.00 -32.36
CA SER A 347 -4.63 -6.33 -31.60
C SER A 347 -5.68 -5.24 -31.73
N GLN A 348 -6.95 -5.65 -31.80
CA GLN A 348 -8.10 -4.74 -31.61
C GLN A 348 -8.10 -4.27 -30.15
N GLY A 349 -8.11 -2.95 -29.92
CA GLY A 349 -7.87 -2.35 -28.60
C GLY A 349 -8.86 -2.72 -27.49
N ASN A 350 -10.03 -3.22 -27.88
CA ASN A 350 -11.25 -3.40 -27.06
C ASN A 350 -11.13 -4.38 -25.87
N ASN A 351 -9.95 -4.93 -25.59
CA ASN A 351 -9.69 -5.71 -24.37
C ASN A 351 -8.32 -5.46 -23.73
N LEU A 352 -7.56 -4.44 -24.14
CA LEU A 352 -6.23 -4.21 -23.55
C LEU A 352 -6.32 -3.86 -22.05
N MET A 353 -7.27 -3.03 -21.64
CA MET A 353 -7.45 -2.66 -20.23
C MET A 353 -7.86 -3.89 -19.38
N ASP A 354 -8.81 -4.69 -19.87
CA ASP A 354 -9.21 -5.98 -19.27
C ASP A 354 -8.04 -6.97 -19.07
N VAL A 355 -7.04 -6.93 -19.96
CA VAL A 355 -5.88 -7.84 -19.97
C VAL A 355 -4.72 -7.32 -19.10
N VAL A 356 -4.53 -6.00 -19.02
CA VAL A 356 -3.47 -5.36 -18.22
C VAL A 356 -3.93 -5.17 -16.77
N PHE A 357 -5.15 -4.65 -16.58
CA PHE A 357 -5.71 -4.25 -15.29
C PHE A 357 -6.87 -5.15 -14.82
N GLY A 358 -7.12 -6.28 -15.49
CA GLY A 358 -8.16 -7.23 -15.13
C GLY A 358 -9.57 -6.82 -15.57
N LYS A 359 -10.45 -7.81 -15.71
CA LYS A 359 -11.86 -7.57 -16.06
C LYS A 359 -12.61 -6.93 -14.90
N HIS A 360 -12.94 -5.66 -15.04
CA HIS A 360 -13.84 -5.01 -14.08
C HIS A 360 -15.29 -5.44 -14.33
N THR A 361 -15.84 -6.25 -13.41
CA THR A 361 -17.27 -6.51 -13.31
C THR A 361 -18.00 -5.25 -12.84
N ALA A 362 -18.25 -4.33 -13.77
CA ALA A 362 -19.25 -3.28 -13.59
C ALA A 362 -20.61 -3.96 -13.35
N SER A 363 -21.14 -3.82 -12.14
CA SER A 363 -22.49 -4.30 -11.79
C SER A 363 -23.52 -3.42 -12.49
N THR A 364 -23.85 -3.77 -13.74
CA THR A 364 -24.82 -3.07 -14.56
C THR A 364 -26.21 -3.26 -13.95
N LEU A 365 -26.65 -2.28 -13.16
CA LEU A 365 -28.06 -2.05 -12.93
C LEU A 365 -28.65 -1.55 -14.25
N GLU A 366 -29.33 -2.42 -14.97
CA GLU A 366 -29.95 -2.10 -16.26
C GLU A 366 -31.03 -1.03 -16.05
N VAL A 367 -30.84 0.13 -16.69
CA VAL A 367 -31.90 1.13 -16.84
C VAL A 367 -32.88 0.59 -17.87
N GLY A 368 -33.98 0.00 -17.38
CA GLY A 368 -34.94 -0.71 -18.22
C GLY A 368 -35.63 0.21 -19.23
N VAL A 369 -35.43 -0.10 -20.53
CA VAL A 369 -36.29 0.37 -21.63
C VAL A 369 -36.92 -0.87 -22.26
N ALA A 370 -38.07 -1.28 -21.72
CA ALA A 370 -38.80 -2.43 -22.20
C ALA A 370 -39.85 -2.01 -23.25
N SER A 371 -39.68 -2.44 -24.49
CA SER A 371 -40.77 -2.54 -25.48
C SER A 371 -41.43 -3.92 -25.40
N HIS A 372 -42.72 -3.99 -25.72
CA HIS A 372 -43.57 -5.20 -25.56
C HIS A 372 -43.27 -6.32 -26.57
N ILE A 373 -43.95 -7.48 -26.36
CA ILE A 373 -44.09 -8.67 -27.21
C ILE A 373 -42.95 -9.70 -26.98
N ASP A 374 -43.19 -11.00 -26.67
CA ASP A 374 -44.45 -11.76 -26.52
C ASP A 374 -44.39 -12.80 -25.36
N GLU A 375 -45.51 -13.46 -25.05
CA GLU A 375 -45.58 -14.56 -24.08
C GLU A 375 -45.04 -15.90 -24.63
N ASN A 376 -44.22 -16.60 -23.85
CA ASN A 376 -44.42 -18.05 -23.67
C ASN A 376 -43.83 -18.60 -22.36
N LYS A 377 -44.34 -19.77 -21.93
CA LYS A 377 -44.08 -20.37 -20.61
C LYS A 377 -43.14 -21.57 -20.72
N ASN A 378 -42.11 -21.64 -19.87
CA ASN A 378 -41.93 -22.75 -18.89
C ASN A 378 -40.57 -22.73 -18.16
N SER A 379 -40.58 -23.26 -16.93
CA SER A 379 -39.44 -23.78 -16.14
C SER A 379 -38.18 -22.90 -15.95
N LEU A 380 -38.07 -22.27 -14.77
CA LEU A 380 -36.81 -21.79 -14.19
C LEU A 380 -36.07 -22.93 -13.45
N PRO A 381 -34.79 -23.23 -13.75
CA PRO A 381 -33.97 -24.14 -12.95
C PRO A 381 -33.39 -23.44 -11.71
N ILE A 382 -33.53 -24.07 -10.54
CA ILE A 382 -33.03 -23.55 -9.25
C ILE A 382 -31.50 -23.75 -9.15
N LEU A 383 -30.72 -22.68 -9.25
CA LEU A 383 -29.27 -22.74 -9.04
C LEU A 383 -28.93 -22.82 -7.54
N LYS A 384 -28.66 -24.03 -7.05
CA LYS A 384 -28.18 -24.25 -5.67
C LYS A 384 -26.66 -23.98 -5.59
N ASN A 385 -26.24 -23.07 -4.72
CA ASN A 385 -24.83 -22.90 -4.36
C ASN A 385 -24.32 -24.14 -3.58
N PRO A 386 -23.27 -24.85 -4.04
CA PRO A 386 -22.65 -25.93 -3.29
C PRO A 386 -21.54 -25.39 -2.38
N TYR A 387 -21.69 -25.57 -1.06
CA TYR A 387 -20.58 -25.38 -0.11
C TYR A 387 -19.51 -26.47 -0.30
N PRO A 388 -18.21 -26.17 -0.14
CA PRO A 388 -17.14 -27.16 -0.25
C PRO A 388 -17.16 -28.15 0.92
N PRO A 389 -16.95 -29.47 0.68
CA PRO A 389 -17.00 -30.50 1.72
C PRO A 389 -15.72 -30.56 2.57
N LYS A 390 -15.86 -31.01 3.81
CA LYS A 390 -14.75 -31.21 4.76
C LYS A 390 -14.01 -32.51 4.44
N MET A 391 -12.68 -32.46 4.33
CA MET A 391 -11.84 -33.67 4.28
C MET A 391 -12.01 -34.50 5.57
N ARG A 392 -12.30 -35.80 5.41
CA ARG A 392 -11.94 -36.85 6.37
C ARG A 392 -10.75 -37.63 5.79
N ARG A 393 -9.95 -38.22 6.68
CA ARG A 393 -8.94 -39.23 6.29
C ARG A 393 -9.66 -40.51 5.87
N VAL A 394 -9.05 -41.24 4.95
CA VAL A 394 -9.33 -42.64 4.65
C VAL A 394 -8.08 -43.43 5.02
N GLU A 395 -8.27 -44.61 5.57
CA GLU A 395 -7.22 -45.60 5.84
C GLU A 395 -7.29 -46.66 4.73
N ASP A 396 -6.15 -47.02 4.15
CA ASP A 396 -6.03 -48.12 3.19
C ASP A 396 -4.97 -49.11 3.71
N ASP A 397 -5.41 -50.29 4.15
CA ASP A 397 -4.57 -51.45 4.42
C ASP A 397 -4.39 -52.27 3.12
N LEU A 398 -3.17 -52.74 2.83
CA LEU A 398 -2.94 -53.86 1.90
C LEU A 398 -1.59 -54.55 2.16
N GLU A 399 -1.54 -55.88 1.96
CA GLU A 399 -0.52 -56.74 2.56
C GLU A 399 0.80 -56.89 1.77
N GLY A 400 1.91 -56.68 2.46
CA GLY A 400 2.89 -57.74 2.75
C GLY A 400 3.67 -58.44 1.62
N LYS A 401 5.00 -58.25 1.61
CA LYS A 401 5.96 -59.34 1.31
C LYS A 401 7.30 -59.15 2.04
N LYS A 402 7.95 -60.28 2.38
CA LYS A 402 9.08 -60.38 3.34
C LYS A 402 10.45 -60.42 2.64
N VAL A 403 11.48 -59.83 3.27
CA VAL A 403 12.86 -60.36 3.28
C VAL A 403 13.47 -60.19 4.70
N ARG A 404 14.39 -61.08 5.09
CA ARG A 404 15.10 -61.12 6.39
C ARG A 404 16.32 -60.15 6.43
N ILE A 405 17.00 -59.92 7.57
CA ILE A 405 18.18 -60.70 8.04
C ILE A 405 18.59 -60.32 9.49
N ARG A 406 18.98 -61.35 10.28
CA ARG A 406 19.82 -61.44 11.53
C ARG A 406 19.80 -60.30 12.59
N LYS A 407 19.67 -60.57 13.92
CA LYS A 407 20.56 -61.30 14.88
C LYS A 407 21.93 -60.59 15.10
N GLU A 408 22.50 -60.45 16.31
CA GLU A 408 22.15 -61.02 17.63
C GLU A 408 22.67 -60.21 18.86
N LYS A 409 22.41 -60.73 20.08
CA LYS A 409 22.61 -60.15 21.44
C LYS A 409 24.07 -59.86 21.85
N LYS A 410 24.23 -59.04 22.90
CA LYS A 410 25.09 -59.35 24.07
C LYS A 410 24.53 -58.79 25.40
N ILE A 411 24.97 -59.33 26.54
CA ILE A 411 24.47 -59.11 27.92
C ILE A 411 25.67 -59.12 28.89
N VAL A 412 25.59 -58.37 30.00
CA VAL A 412 26.19 -58.55 31.37
C VAL A 412 26.02 -57.20 32.10
N GLN A 413 25.14 -57.06 33.12
CA GLN A 413 25.40 -57.19 34.58
C GLN A 413 26.60 -56.38 35.11
N GLY A 414 26.54 -55.56 36.18
CA GLY A 414 25.43 -55.14 37.06
C GLY A 414 25.92 -54.88 38.51
N LEU A 415 25.25 -54.02 39.31
CA LEU A 415 25.40 -54.00 40.78
C LEU A 415 24.23 -53.27 41.50
N GLN A 416 24.20 -53.35 42.83
CA GLN A 416 23.18 -52.85 43.77
C GLN A 416 23.57 -51.43 44.30
N ARG A 417 22.86 -50.71 45.18
CA ARG A 417 21.73 -51.01 46.09
C ARG A 417 21.11 -49.70 46.61
N THR A 418 19.80 -49.67 46.95
CA THR A 418 19.17 -49.20 48.22
C THR A 418 17.67 -48.85 48.06
N GLU A 419 17.01 -48.58 49.19
CA GLU A 419 15.57 -48.42 49.53
C GLU A 419 15.52 -47.59 50.86
N PRO A 420 14.37 -47.21 51.51
CA PRO A 420 12.94 -47.31 51.16
C PRO A 420 12.04 -46.07 51.54
N LEU A 421 10.70 -46.26 51.45
CA LEU A 421 9.58 -45.57 52.19
C LEU A 421 9.05 -44.20 51.67
N SER A 422 7.75 -43.84 51.78
CA SER A 422 6.49 -44.60 52.03
C SER A 422 5.19 -43.75 51.87
N VAL A 423 4.02 -44.42 51.74
CA VAL A 423 2.60 -43.92 51.89
C VAL A 423 2.08 -42.85 50.89
N GLY A 424 0.81 -42.83 50.41
CA GLY A 424 -0.24 -43.87 50.38
C GLY A 424 -1.69 -43.36 50.55
N TRP A 425 -2.54 -43.53 49.51
CA TRP A 425 -4.03 -43.43 49.52
C TRP A 425 -4.65 -42.01 49.71
N ARG A 426 -5.93 -41.70 49.40
CA ARG A 426 -7.10 -42.51 48.97
C ARG A 426 -8.08 -41.69 48.08
N GLN A 427 -8.99 -42.35 47.34
CA GLN A 427 -10.10 -41.71 46.60
C GLN A 427 -11.45 -41.75 47.36
N HIS A 428 -12.32 -40.75 47.14
CA HIS A 428 -13.81 -40.79 47.18
C HIS A 428 -14.33 -39.46 46.56
N SER A 429 -15.40 -39.32 45.74
CA SER A 429 -16.45 -40.19 45.16
C SER A 429 -17.80 -40.32 45.91
N LEU A 430 -18.90 -40.15 45.13
CA LEU A 430 -20.35 -40.16 45.47
C LEU A 430 -20.86 -38.88 46.20
N ASN A 431 -22.13 -38.41 46.03
CA ASN A 431 -23.28 -38.93 45.26
C ASN A 431 -24.26 -37.84 44.73
N LYS A 432 -25.27 -38.23 43.92
CA LYS A 432 -26.35 -37.39 43.36
C LYS A 432 -27.46 -37.03 44.38
N THR A 433 -28.23 -35.96 44.09
CA THR A 433 -29.70 -35.93 44.34
C THR A 433 -30.41 -35.03 43.31
N LEU A 434 -31.61 -35.40 42.85
CA LEU A 434 -32.52 -34.56 42.04
C LEU A 434 -33.68 -34.04 42.90
N ARG A 435 -34.23 -32.86 42.55
CA ARG A 435 -35.67 -32.59 42.63
C ARG A 435 -36.12 -31.72 41.45
N ASN A 436 -37.25 -32.08 40.84
CA ASN A 436 -37.95 -31.28 39.82
C ASN A 436 -39.10 -30.50 40.47
N THR A 437 -39.55 -29.42 39.82
CA THR A 437 -40.96 -29.00 39.88
C THR A 437 -41.34 -28.26 38.60
N HIS A 438 -42.53 -28.59 38.06
CA HIS A 438 -43.19 -27.94 36.94
C HIS A 438 -43.99 -26.71 37.44
N ALA A 439 -44.56 -25.81 36.64
CA ALA A 439 -44.30 -25.29 35.29
C ALA A 439 -45.34 -24.16 35.03
N SER A 440 -45.16 -23.33 34.00
CA SER A 440 -46.24 -22.52 33.39
C SER A 440 -45.85 -22.03 31.99
N PHE A 441 -46.83 -21.94 31.09
CA PHE A 441 -46.66 -21.49 29.70
C PHE A 441 -47.28 -20.10 29.48
N ALA A 442 -46.69 -19.34 28.55
CA ALA A 442 -47.34 -18.20 27.90
C ALA A 442 -46.97 -18.19 26.40
N ALA A 443 -47.86 -17.67 25.56
CA ALA A 443 -47.77 -17.74 24.10
C ALA A 443 -46.96 -16.57 23.47
N PRO A 444 -46.47 -16.68 22.22
CA PRO A 444 -45.56 -15.71 21.64
C PRO A 444 -46.26 -14.44 21.11
N VAL A 445 -45.59 -13.30 21.25
CA VAL A 445 -45.97 -12.03 20.61
C VAL A 445 -45.28 -11.93 19.23
N SER A 446 -46.04 -11.57 18.20
CA SER A 446 -45.53 -11.39 16.83
C SER A 446 -44.64 -10.13 16.73
N TYR A 447 -43.41 -10.28 16.27
CA TYR A 447 -42.49 -9.16 16.03
C TYR A 447 -42.60 -8.69 14.58
N GLN A 448 -42.96 -7.41 14.35
CA GLN A 448 -42.84 -6.77 13.04
C GLN A 448 -41.45 -6.11 12.89
N PRO A 449 -40.87 -6.08 11.68
CA PRO A 449 -39.60 -5.39 11.44
C PRO A 449 -39.80 -3.86 11.47
N PRO A 450 -38.91 -3.07 12.10
CA PRO A 450 -38.95 -1.63 12.00
C PRO A 450 -38.56 -1.17 10.58
N LEU A 451 -39.31 -0.19 10.05
CA LEU A 451 -39.05 0.42 8.75
C LEU A 451 -37.78 1.29 8.76
N ALA A 452 -37.15 1.44 7.59
CA ALA A 452 -36.00 2.31 7.43
C ALA A 452 -36.38 3.78 7.67
N ILE A 453 -35.65 4.46 8.56
CA ILE A 453 -35.86 5.88 8.84
C ILE A 453 -35.18 6.71 7.76
N SER A 454 -35.97 7.25 6.83
CA SER A 454 -35.52 8.25 5.86
C SER A 454 -35.25 9.59 6.56
N SER A 455 -34.23 10.31 6.10
CA SER A 455 -33.76 11.56 6.68
C SER A 455 -34.57 12.78 6.20
N THR A 456 -35.38 13.37 7.08
CA THR A 456 -35.87 14.77 6.90
C THR A 456 -36.13 15.49 8.22
N ASN A 457 -35.75 16.76 8.27
CA ASN A 457 -36.34 17.85 9.07
C ASN A 457 -36.55 17.64 10.59
N ILE A 458 -35.53 18.00 11.38
CA ILE A 458 -35.74 18.54 12.74
C ILE A 458 -35.28 20.00 12.76
N LYS A 459 -36.19 20.92 13.09
CA LYS A 459 -35.86 22.33 13.36
C LYS A 459 -35.25 22.45 14.75
N PHE A 460 -34.10 23.11 14.87
CA PHE A 460 -33.60 23.58 16.16
C PHE A 460 -33.99 25.04 16.37
N ASN A 461 -34.58 25.35 17.52
CA ASN A 461 -34.87 26.74 17.92
C ASN A 461 -33.57 27.43 18.37
N HIS A 462 -33.40 28.70 18.00
CA HIS A 462 -32.36 29.55 18.57
C HIS A 462 -32.70 29.95 20.01
N GLY A 463 -31.69 29.98 20.87
CA GLY A 463 -31.74 30.56 22.21
C GLY A 463 -30.35 31.02 22.61
N TYR A 464 -30.00 32.28 22.31
CA TYR A 464 -28.75 32.91 22.71
C TYR A 464 -28.91 33.62 24.06
N ASN A 465 -27.88 33.53 24.91
CA ASN A 465 -27.39 34.69 25.68
C ASN A 465 -25.91 34.48 26.07
N PRO A 466 -25.12 35.54 26.33
CA PRO A 466 -23.65 35.48 26.24
C PRO A 466 -22.87 35.67 27.57
N GLY A 467 -21.59 35.30 27.55
CA GLY A 467 -20.63 35.46 28.64
C GLY A 467 -20.35 34.15 29.40
N THR A 468 -19.12 33.78 29.77
CA THR A 468 -17.82 34.48 29.67
C THR A 468 -16.68 33.50 29.33
N THR A 469 -15.70 33.95 28.55
CA THR A 469 -14.47 33.19 28.21
C THR A 469 -13.49 33.10 29.38
N PRO A 470 -12.67 32.03 29.44
CA PRO A 470 -11.22 32.25 29.40
C PRO A 470 -10.52 31.54 28.22
N HIS A 471 -9.42 32.10 27.73
CA HIS A 471 -8.63 31.54 26.63
C HIS A 471 -7.63 30.48 27.12
N LEU A 472 -7.50 29.39 26.36
CA LEU A 472 -6.26 28.62 26.17
C LEU A 472 -6.24 28.10 24.71
N PRO A 473 -5.08 27.95 24.05
CA PRO A 473 -5.02 27.88 22.58
C PRO A 473 -5.25 26.48 22.00
N LEU A 474 -5.95 26.43 20.86
CA LEU A 474 -6.02 25.29 19.96
C LEU A 474 -4.72 25.14 19.15
N ASN A 475 -4.28 23.91 18.91
CA ASN A 475 -3.50 23.59 17.71
C ASN A 475 -3.52 22.09 17.37
N PRO A 476 -4.37 21.67 16.43
CA PRO A 476 -3.98 20.72 15.39
C PRO A 476 -3.91 21.46 14.06
N VAL A 477 -2.79 21.33 13.33
CA VAL A 477 -2.59 21.98 12.04
C VAL A 477 -3.49 21.32 10.99
N ALA A 478 -4.67 21.90 10.79
CA ALA A 478 -5.56 21.54 9.70
C ALA A 478 -4.91 21.95 8.37
N PHE A 479 -4.27 21.00 7.68
CA PHE A 479 -3.92 21.16 6.27
C PHE A 479 -5.21 21.47 5.50
N GLU A 480 -5.27 22.64 4.86
CA GLU A 480 -6.40 23.04 4.02
C GLU A 480 -6.56 22.03 2.88
N ARG A 481 -7.62 21.21 2.96
CA ARG A 481 -7.94 20.19 1.96
C ARG A 481 -8.49 20.88 0.71
N SER A 482 -7.62 21.28 -0.21
CA SER A 482 -7.95 21.94 -1.47
C SER A 482 -8.64 20.98 -2.47
N TYR A 483 -9.90 20.66 -2.18
CA TYR A 483 -10.83 20.07 -3.14
C TYR A 483 -11.18 21.13 -4.18
N ASN A 484 -10.68 21.01 -5.42
CA ASN A 484 -10.94 21.97 -6.48
C ASN A 484 -11.27 21.29 -7.82
N PRO A 485 -12.52 20.80 -8.00
CA PRO A 485 -12.92 20.04 -9.18
C PRO A 485 -13.32 20.95 -10.35
N VAL A 486 -12.37 21.69 -10.93
CA VAL A 486 -12.59 22.54 -12.11
C VAL A 486 -11.56 22.23 -13.20
N VAL A 487 -11.85 21.23 -14.02
CA VAL A 487 -11.23 21.08 -15.34
C VAL A 487 -11.96 22.02 -16.29
N GLN A 488 -11.42 23.22 -16.54
CA GLN A 488 -11.96 24.12 -17.55
C GLN A 488 -11.59 23.61 -18.95
N SER A 489 -12.56 23.03 -19.64
CA SER A 489 -12.43 22.60 -21.03
C SER A 489 -12.43 23.81 -21.97
N HIS A 490 -11.26 24.26 -22.40
CA HIS A 490 -11.13 25.24 -23.49
C HIS A 490 -11.47 24.61 -24.86
N LEU A 491 -12.77 24.39 -25.08
CA LEU A 491 -13.34 24.12 -26.39
C LEU A 491 -13.20 25.37 -27.26
N VAL A 492 -12.22 25.37 -28.16
CA VAL A 492 -12.09 26.39 -29.20
C VAL A 492 -13.22 26.20 -30.21
N SER A 493 -14.26 27.02 -30.11
CA SER A 493 -15.35 27.06 -31.10
C SER A 493 -14.87 27.74 -32.38
N SER A 494 -14.68 26.96 -33.45
CA SER A 494 -14.46 27.49 -34.79
C SER A 494 -15.76 28.05 -35.36
N GLN A 495 -15.81 29.37 -35.57
CA GLN A 495 -16.78 29.99 -36.47
C GLN A 495 -16.05 30.86 -37.50
N SER A 496 -16.36 30.61 -38.77
CA SER A 496 -15.85 31.34 -39.92
C SER A 496 -16.87 32.38 -40.38
N SER A 497 -16.45 33.63 -40.55
CA SER A 497 -17.19 34.63 -41.33
C SER A 497 -16.23 35.60 -42.00
N GLN A 498 -16.64 36.10 -43.17
CA GLN A 498 -15.76 36.72 -44.17
C GLN A 498 -15.35 38.15 -43.80
N GLY A 499 -14.13 38.54 -44.18
CA GLY A 499 -13.50 39.82 -43.80
C GLY A 499 -13.95 41.05 -44.58
N PHE A 500 -13.14 42.12 -44.53
CA PHE A 500 -12.93 43.04 -45.65
C PHE A 500 -11.61 43.84 -45.51
N VAL A 501 -11.25 44.58 -46.57
CA VAL A 501 -9.95 45.22 -46.85
C VAL A 501 -9.69 46.51 -46.05
N GLY A 502 -8.42 46.79 -45.70
CA GLY A 502 -7.96 48.11 -45.23
C GLY A 502 -6.42 48.23 -45.24
N THR A 503 -5.86 49.38 -45.66
CA THR A 503 -4.42 49.56 -45.96
C THR A 503 -3.72 50.63 -45.11
N GLY A 504 -2.40 50.45 -44.86
CA GLY A 504 -1.52 51.44 -44.21
C GLY A 504 -0.04 51.04 -44.30
N HIS A 505 0.90 52.00 -44.26
CA HIS A 505 2.32 51.75 -44.56
C HIS A 505 3.30 52.09 -43.41
N GLN A 506 4.27 51.17 -43.25
CA GLN A 506 5.69 51.33 -42.85
C GLN A 506 6.19 52.55 -42.05
N LYS A 507 7.00 52.26 -41.01
CA LYS A 507 8.42 52.67 -40.96
C LYS A 507 9.23 51.77 -39.99
N ALA A 508 10.57 51.82 -40.09
CA ALA A 508 11.54 51.00 -39.35
C ALA A 508 12.83 51.82 -39.04
N VAL A 509 13.95 51.16 -38.63
CA VAL A 509 15.26 51.70 -38.15
C VAL A 509 15.29 51.99 -36.63
N ALA A 510 16.31 51.67 -35.81
CA ALA A 510 17.45 50.73 -35.84
C ALA A 510 18.06 50.57 -34.39
N PRO A 511 19.01 49.64 -34.10
CA PRO A 511 19.34 49.21 -32.72
C PRO A 511 20.75 49.56 -32.17
N ASN A 512 21.05 49.07 -30.96
CA ASN A 512 22.35 49.03 -30.23
C ASN A 512 22.83 50.37 -29.58
N PRO A 513 23.81 50.36 -28.63
CA PRO A 513 24.60 49.23 -28.10
C PRO A 513 24.58 49.03 -26.57
N TYR A 514 25.07 47.86 -26.12
CA TYR A 514 26.15 47.67 -25.11
C TYR A 514 26.12 46.24 -24.54
N LEU A 515 27.08 45.43 -25.02
CA LEU A 515 27.43 44.09 -24.50
C LEU A 515 28.89 44.17 -24.03
N PRO A 516 29.30 43.34 -23.05
CA PRO A 516 30.23 42.28 -23.44
C PRO A 516 29.86 40.91 -22.87
N SER A 517 30.15 39.87 -23.66
CA SER A 517 30.14 38.47 -23.26
C SER A 517 31.39 38.09 -22.47
N PHE A 518 31.36 37.02 -21.67
CA PHE A 518 32.28 35.87 -21.86
C PHE A 518 32.03 34.66 -20.94
N HIS A 519 32.27 33.48 -21.54
CA HIS A 519 32.73 32.20 -20.99
C HIS A 519 31.96 31.44 -19.88
N SER A 520 32.16 30.12 -19.96
CA SER A 520 31.54 29.04 -19.19
C SER A 520 32.56 28.33 -18.30
N HIS A 521 32.28 28.17 -17.01
CA HIS A 521 32.87 27.13 -16.15
C HIS A 521 31.89 26.80 -15.00
N PRO A 522 31.95 25.59 -14.41
CA PRO A 522 31.00 25.15 -13.37
C PRO A 522 31.30 25.78 -11.99
N PRO A 523 30.28 25.96 -11.13
CA PRO A 523 30.48 26.47 -9.78
C PRO A 523 31.20 25.44 -8.90
N GLN A 524 32.22 25.89 -8.15
CA GLN A 524 32.91 25.09 -7.15
C GLN A 524 32.15 25.07 -5.81
N LEU A 525 32.42 24.05 -5.00
CA LEU A 525 31.85 23.88 -3.65
C LEU A 525 32.40 24.95 -2.68
N PRO A 526 31.55 25.56 -1.83
CA PRO A 526 32.04 26.35 -0.70
C PRO A 526 32.57 25.43 0.42
N HIS A 527 33.83 25.63 0.82
CA HIS A 527 34.36 25.02 2.05
C HIS A 527 33.65 25.60 3.28
N ASN A 528 33.22 24.74 4.21
CA ASN A 528 32.67 25.14 5.51
C ASN A 528 33.67 24.79 6.64
N PRO A 529 34.27 25.77 7.34
CA PRO A 529 35.39 25.53 8.27
C PRO A 529 34.93 25.19 9.70
N TYR A 530 34.22 24.07 9.89
CA TYR A 530 33.84 23.57 11.21
C TYR A 530 34.09 22.07 11.40
N THR A 531 35.36 21.71 11.57
CA THR A 531 35.79 20.39 12.05
C THR A 531 36.87 20.53 13.11
N GLU A 532 36.52 20.46 14.40
CA GLU A 532 37.33 19.75 15.41
C GLU A 532 36.62 19.66 16.78
N ARG A 533 37.11 18.70 17.60
CA ARG A 533 36.65 18.28 18.95
C ARG A 533 35.41 17.36 18.99
N ALA A 534 35.47 16.21 19.68
CA ALA A 534 36.63 15.45 20.15
C ALA A 534 36.27 13.97 20.34
N PHE A 535 37.08 13.05 19.82
CA PHE A 535 36.99 11.63 20.16
C PHE A 535 37.75 11.36 21.46
N TYR A 536 37.06 10.92 22.51
CA TYR A 536 37.73 10.30 23.65
C TYR A 536 37.98 8.82 23.36
N ASN A 537 39.26 8.46 23.22
CA ASN A 537 39.69 7.07 23.23
C ASN A 537 39.38 6.44 24.58
N ASN A 538 38.95 5.17 24.56
CA ASN A 538 39.26 4.26 25.65
C ASN A 538 39.82 2.97 25.05
N ARG A 539 41.15 2.81 25.10
CA ARG A 539 41.86 1.62 24.61
C ARG A 539 41.85 0.55 25.69
N ASN A 540 41.72 -0.72 25.32
CA ASN A 540 42.46 -1.81 25.98
C ASN A 540 42.46 -3.11 25.16
N TYR A 541 43.64 -3.41 24.58
CA TYR A 541 44.13 -4.75 24.21
C TYR A 541 43.42 -5.52 23.06
N PRO A 542 44.11 -6.47 22.39
CA PRO A 542 44.26 -6.34 20.93
C PRO A 542 43.74 -7.51 20.08
N PHE A 543 43.75 -7.30 18.76
CA PHE A 543 43.64 -8.35 17.74
C PHE A 543 44.81 -9.35 17.81
N VAL A 544 44.51 -10.64 17.63
CA VAL A 544 45.45 -11.67 17.16
C VAL A 544 44.70 -12.58 16.18
N ASP A 545 45.33 -12.81 15.02
CA ASP A 545 44.99 -13.77 13.96
C ASP A 545 46.33 -14.02 13.20
N PRO A 546 46.63 -15.17 12.54
CA PRO A 546 45.73 -16.28 12.24
C PRO A 546 46.27 -17.70 12.52
N LYS A 547 45.37 -18.70 12.35
CA LYS A 547 45.62 -20.15 12.14
C LYS A 547 46.32 -20.94 13.28
N GLY A 548 45.55 -21.81 13.95
CA GLY A 548 46.06 -22.92 14.75
C GLY A 548 44.97 -23.98 15.00
N PHE A 549 45.30 -25.28 14.89
CA PHE A 549 44.40 -26.39 15.23
C PHE A 549 44.57 -26.79 16.71
N TYR A 550 43.49 -27.06 17.44
CA TYR A 550 43.06 -28.40 17.88
C TYR A 550 41.91 -28.35 18.92
N PHE A 551 41.14 -29.44 18.97
CA PHE A 551 40.05 -29.75 19.93
C PHE A 551 40.63 -30.51 21.16
N PRO A 552 39.95 -30.61 22.34
CA PRO A 552 38.55 -31.05 22.55
C PRO A 552 37.56 -29.98 23.02
#